data_AF-A0A1Q7VSJ2-F1
#
_entry.id   AF-A0A1Q7VSJ2-F1
#
_cell.length_a   1.000
_cell.length_b   1.000
_cell.length_c   1.000
_cell.angle_alpha   90.00
_cell.angle_beta   90.00
_cell.angle_gamma   90.00
#
_symmetry.space_group_name_H-M   'P 1'
#
loop_
_entity.id
_entity.type
_entity.pdbx_description
1 polymer ?
#
loop_
_entity_poly.entity_id
_entity_poly.type
_entity_poly.pdbx_seq_one_letter_code
_entity_poly.pdbx_strand_id
1 'polypeptide(L)'
;MIHPARYAGAAVLVLVAGCAPTSPGPVPPPGPSWREVALPASAAGRPEVRDITSCPGHGYAAGGYRAPDGTTTPALWSTVDGRTWRAVTVQPRSAYGPRHLLSTVACRGDTVVAVGSAPGGVHGNLRTNTWIGTAPGPLTEVPSAFELFGGPEQIGVGPLVAGTDGWLLGGARTDANGEAGAAVWTSVDGVRFGLVDADPALESDATGESVLTGVAAVPGGYVAVGSLVPARNPVARQPLVWRSTDGRRWTREVVPHTGEDADVEAVLPYRSGLLALGVQGNRFGTWLRVADRWRRGIRFAALAGTNLPQITGLVAIGGTAYTVGSDGTRFRLWRSPDAYTWTELSMPVPVSAGGLGTARLAALDGRLLLAAGGAGSLLWWAAAGG
;
A
#
# COMPACT_ATOMS: atom_id res chain seq x y z
N MET A 1 85.92 -29.53 -9.81
CA MET A 1 85.24 -28.49 -8.99
C MET A 1 83.80 -28.92 -8.83
N ILE A 2 83.36 -29.02 -7.58
CA ILE A 2 82.20 -29.80 -7.13
C ILE A 2 80.88 -29.13 -7.60
N HIS A 3 79.95 -29.90 -8.14
CA HIS A 3 78.54 -29.51 -8.33
C HIS A 3 77.66 -30.49 -7.56
N PRO A 4 76.81 -30.03 -6.62
CA PRO A 4 76.00 -30.93 -5.80
C PRO A 4 74.73 -31.38 -6.53
N ALA A 5 74.38 -32.65 -6.30
CA ALA A 5 73.16 -33.31 -6.74
C ALA A 5 71.90 -32.66 -6.11
N ARG A 6 70.86 -32.44 -6.93
CA ARG A 6 69.53 -32.02 -6.47
C ARG A 6 68.71 -33.28 -6.14
N TYR A 7 68.37 -33.46 -4.86
CA TYR A 7 67.38 -34.44 -4.42
C TYR A 7 65.97 -33.91 -4.70
N ALA A 8 65.19 -34.65 -5.50
CA ALA A 8 63.77 -34.40 -5.69
C ALA A 8 62.99 -35.07 -4.55
N GLY A 9 62.49 -34.29 -3.60
CA GLY A 9 61.53 -34.74 -2.59
C GLY A 9 60.11 -34.58 -3.12
N ALA A 10 59.42 -35.70 -3.38
CA ALA A 10 57.99 -35.69 -3.68
C ALA A 10 57.20 -35.55 -2.36
N ALA A 11 56.51 -34.42 -2.18
CA ALA A 11 55.57 -34.23 -1.09
C ALA A 11 54.20 -34.81 -1.47
N VAL A 12 53.77 -35.87 -0.78
CA VAL A 12 52.42 -36.43 -0.88
C VAL A 12 51.48 -35.58 -0.02
N LEU A 13 50.61 -34.81 -0.66
CA LEU A 13 49.51 -34.11 0.00
C LEU A 13 48.34 -35.10 0.20
N VAL A 14 48.08 -35.48 1.45
CA VAL A 14 46.89 -36.24 1.84
C VAL A 14 45.73 -35.25 2.01
N LEU A 15 44.81 -35.23 1.04
CA LEU A 15 43.54 -34.50 1.15
C LEU A 15 42.59 -35.30 2.06
N VAL A 16 42.45 -34.88 3.31
CA VAL A 16 41.41 -35.38 4.21
C VAL A 16 40.10 -34.69 3.84
N ALA A 17 39.24 -35.39 3.12
CA ALA A 17 37.88 -34.94 2.84
C ALA A 17 37.04 -35.03 4.12
N GLY A 18 36.98 -33.93 4.87
CA GLY A 18 36.05 -33.79 5.99
C GLY A 18 34.63 -33.60 5.46
N CYS A 19 33.74 -34.56 5.72
CA CYS A 19 32.30 -34.37 5.55
C CYS A 19 31.83 -33.32 6.57
N ALA A 20 31.69 -32.06 6.12
CA ALA A 20 30.98 -31.07 6.89
C ALA A 20 29.48 -31.46 6.95
N PRO A 21 28.85 -31.53 8.13
CA PRO A 21 27.41 -31.72 8.21
C PRO A 21 26.71 -30.56 7.50
N THR A 22 25.83 -30.90 6.56
CA THR A 22 24.94 -29.94 5.89
C THR A 22 24.19 -29.16 6.96
N SER A 23 24.43 -27.85 7.03
CA SER A 23 23.62 -26.98 7.87
C SER A 23 22.15 -27.13 7.44
N PRO A 24 21.21 -27.39 8.37
CA PRO A 24 19.80 -27.41 8.00
C PRO A 24 19.46 -26.07 7.35
N GLY A 25 18.81 -26.13 6.18
CA GLY A 25 18.38 -24.94 5.45
C GLY A 25 17.46 -24.06 6.31
N PRO A 26 17.26 -22.79 5.93
CA PRO A 26 16.38 -21.89 6.68
C PRO A 26 15.00 -22.51 6.87
N VAL A 27 14.54 -22.62 8.13
CA VAL A 27 13.18 -23.05 8.43
C VAL A 27 12.22 -22.04 7.80
N PRO A 28 11.24 -22.48 6.97
CA PRO A 28 10.26 -21.57 6.41
C PRO A 28 9.55 -20.78 7.51
N PRO A 29 9.23 -19.50 7.31
CA PRO A 29 8.47 -18.75 8.29
C PRO A 29 7.14 -19.47 8.56
N PRO A 30 6.67 -19.49 9.82
CA PRO A 30 5.32 -19.95 10.12
C PRO A 30 4.33 -19.10 9.33
N GLY A 31 3.13 -19.61 9.06
CA GLY A 31 2.17 -18.78 8.36
C GLY A 31 0.74 -19.19 8.50
N PRO A 32 -0.18 -18.27 8.20
CA PRO A 32 -1.59 -18.56 8.16
C PRO A 32 -1.85 -19.74 7.21
N SER A 33 -2.83 -20.58 7.54
CA SER A 33 -3.30 -21.62 6.62
C SER A 33 -4.11 -20.98 5.49
N TRP A 34 -3.40 -20.41 4.52
CA TRP A 34 -3.98 -19.73 3.37
C TRP A 34 -4.82 -20.67 2.52
N ARG A 35 -5.95 -20.15 2.06
CA ARG A 35 -6.81 -20.80 1.08
C ARG A 35 -7.05 -19.82 -0.06
N GLU A 36 -6.84 -20.30 -1.28
CA GLU A 36 -7.13 -19.53 -2.47
C GLU A 36 -8.64 -19.30 -2.60
N VAL A 37 -9.00 -18.14 -3.11
CA VAL A 37 -10.36 -17.74 -3.43
C VAL A 37 -10.41 -17.32 -4.89
N ALA A 38 -11.29 -17.96 -5.65
CA ALA A 38 -11.52 -17.59 -7.03
C ALA A 38 -12.37 -16.32 -7.11
N LEU A 39 -11.89 -15.32 -7.85
CA LEU A 39 -12.74 -14.24 -8.33
C LEU A 39 -13.51 -14.70 -9.58
N PRO A 40 -14.74 -14.21 -9.80
CA PRO A 40 -15.51 -14.51 -11.00
C PRO A 40 -14.72 -14.28 -12.30
N ALA A 41 -14.71 -15.29 -13.17
CA ALA A 41 -14.09 -15.20 -14.48
C ALA A 41 -14.84 -14.23 -15.40
N SER A 42 -14.13 -13.67 -16.38
CA SER A 42 -14.70 -12.79 -17.40
C SER A 42 -13.99 -12.98 -18.73
N ALA A 43 -14.74 -12.82 -19.83
CA ALA A 43 -14.15 -12.77 -21.17
C ALA A 43 -13.24 -11.56 -21.37
N ALA A 44 -13.36 -10.53 -20.53
CA ALA A 44 -12.50 -9.34 -20.55
C ALA A 44 -11.05 -9.61 -20.10
N GLY A 45 -10.77 -10.77 -19.52
CA GLY A 45 -9.41 -11.19 -19.19
C GLY A 45 -9.25 -11.65 -17.73
N ARG A 46 -8.01 -11.58 -17.23
CA ARG A 46 -7.65 -12.06 -15.89
C ARG A 46 -7.99 -11.00 -14.83
N PRO A 47 -8.53 -11.39 -13.65
CA PRO A 47 -8.68 -10.46 -12.54
C PRO A 47 -7.32 -9.86 -12.13
N GLU A 48 -7.29 -8.54 -12.00
CA GLU A 48 -6.22 -7.78 -11.37
C GLU A 48 -6.83 -6.96 -10.24
N VAL A 49 -6.38 -7.20 -9.02
CA VAL A 49 -6.84 -6.50 -7.81
C VAL A 49 -5.79 -5.46 -7.43
N ARG A 50 -6.22 -4.22 -7.30
CA ARG A 50 -5.36 -3.08 -6.92
C ARG A 50 -5.53 -2.67 -5.48
N ASP A 51 -6.71 -2.92 -4.92
CA ASP A 51 -7.04 -2.59 -3.54
C ASP A 51 -8.16 -3.48 -2.99
N ILE A 52 -8.16 -3.67 -1.66
CA ILE A 52 -9.17 -4.45 -0.94
C ILE A 52 -9.55 -3.67 0.31
N THR A 53 -10.85 -3.61 0.60
CA THR A 53 -11.39 -2.99 1.80
C THR A 53 -12.49 -3.85 2.41
N SER A 54 -12.88 -3.53 3.62
CA SER A 54 -14.00 -4.14 4.32
C SER A 54 -14.72 -3.13 5.19
N CYS A 55 -16.03 -3.31 5.30
CA CYS A 55 -16.90 -2.67 6.27
C CYS A 55 -17.63 -3.78 7.05
N PRO A 56 -18.34 -3.48 8.14
CA PRO A 56 -19.07 -4.49 8.89
C PRO A 56 -19.98 -5.33 7.98
N GLY A 57 -19.73 -6.64 7.91
CA GLY A 57 -20.51 -7.59 7.12
C GLY A 57 -20.19 -7.67 5.62
N HIS A 58 -19.32 -6.81 5.08
CA HIS A 58 -18.99 -6.80 3.65
C HIS A 58 -17.50 -6.63 3.38
N GLY A 59 -17.01 -7.33 2.38
CA GLY A 59 -15.67 -7.14 1.80
C GLY A 59 -15.77 -6.75 0.34
N TYR A 60 -14.83 -5.92 -0.11
CA TYR A 60 -14.72 -5.48 -1.50
C TYR A 60 -13.29 -5.60 -2.01
N ALA A 61 -13.14 -6.01 -3.26
CA ALA A 61 -11.89 -6.00 -3.99
C ALA A 61 -12.10 -5.17 -5.26
N ALA A 62 -11.25 -4.17 -5.48
CA ALA A 62 -11.35 -3.27 -6.62
C ALA A 62 -10.13 -3.42 -7.54
N GLY A 63 -10.39 -3.31 -8.83
CA GLY A 63 -9.36 -3.37 -9.85
C GLY A 63 -9.97 -3.42 -11.24
N GLY A 64 -9.65 -4.48 -11.97
CA GLY A 64 -10.17 -4.69 -13.31
C GLY A 64 -9.88 -6.07 -13.85
N TYR A 65 -10.43 -6.36 -15.01
CA TYR A 65 -9.99 -7.47 -15.85
C TYR A 65 -8.94 -6.96 -16.82
N ARG A 66 -7.81 -7.67 -16.92
CA ARG A 66 -6.74 -7.37 -17.88
C ARG A 66 -6.74 -8.39 -19.01
N ALA A 67 -6.93 -7.89 -20.22
CA ALA A 67 -6.82 -8.67 -21.45
C ALA A 67 -5.33 -8.91 -21.81
N PRO A 68 -5.02 -9.91 -22.66
CA PRO A 68 -3.64 -10.21 -23.06
C PRO A 68 -2.92 -9.05 -23.77
N ASP A 69 -3.66 -8.15 -24.43
CA ASP A 69 -3.14 -6.95 -25.08
C ASP A 69 -2.84 -5.80 -24.09
N GLY A 70 -3.08 -6.02 -22.80
CA GLY A 70 -2.92 -5.04 -21.74
C GLY A 70 -4.13 -4.14 -21.49
N THR A 71 -5.17 -4.21 -22.34
CA THR A 71 -6.42 -3.46 -22.15
C THR A 71 -7.09 -3.88 -20.84
N THR A 72 -7.60 -2.90 -20.10
CA THR A 72 -8.32 -3.12 -18.84
C THR A 72 -9.80 -2.86 -18.96
N THR A 73 -10.61 -3.52 -18.14
CA THR A 73 -12.03 -3.23 -17.91
C THR A 73 -12.28 -3.12 -16.41
N PRO A 74 -12.95 -2.08 -15.89
CA PRO A 74 -13.10 -1.88 -14.45
C PRO A 74 -13.91 -3.02 -13.84
N ALA A 75 -13.53 -3.43 -12.64
CA ALA A 75 -14.22 -4.47 -11.90
C ALA A 75 -14.19 -4.20 -10.40
N LEU A 76 -15.33 -4.44 -9.77
CA LEU A 76 -15.49 -4.53 -8.33
C LEU A 76 -16.08 -5.90 -8.02
N TRP A 77 -15.51 -6.57 -7.04
CA TRP A 77 -16.04 -7.81 -6.50
C TRP A 77 -16.46 -7.59 -5.05
N SER A 78 -17.54 -8.23 -4.63
CA SER A 78 -18.06 -8.15 -3.26
C SER A 78 -18.19 -9.53 -2.63
N THR A 79 -18.08 -9.57 -1.30
CA THR A 79 -18.26 -10.76 -0.48
C THR A 79 -18.91 -10.39 0.85
N VAL A 80 -19.52 -11.38 1.51
CA VAL A 80 -20.01 -11.28 2.90
C VAL A 80 -19.30 -12.26 3.83
N ASP A 81 -18.47 -13.16 3.30
CA ASP A 81 -17.85 -14.27 4.06
C ASP A 81 -16.34 -14.42 3.80
N GLY A 82 -15.78 -13.62 2.88
CA GLY A 82 -14.39 -13.69 2.44
C GLY A 82 -14.07 -14.85 1.51
N ARG A 83 -15.03 -15.73 1.23
CA ARG A 83 -14.83 -17.01 0.52
C ARG A 83 -15.59 -17.05 -0.81
N THR A 84 -16.78 -16.49 -0.84
CA THR A 84 -17.61 -16.42 -2.03
C THR A 84 -17.64 -14.98 -2.51
N TRP A 85 -17.16 -14.76 -3.73
CA TRP A 85 -17.09 -13.44 -4.34
C TRP A 85 -18.02 -13.34 -5.53
N ARG A 86 -18.70 -12.19 -5.63
CA ARG A 86 -19.61 -11.86 -6.73
C ARG A 86 -19.12 -10.63 -7.44
N ALA A 87 -19.15 -10.66 -8.77
CA ALA A 87 -18.88 -9.48 -9.57
C ALA A 87 -20.04 -8.49 -9.40
N VAL A 88 -19.70 -7.23 -9.15
CA VAL A 88 -20.65 -6.12 -9.11
C VAL A 88 -20.81 -5.58 -10.52
N THR A 89 -22.06 -5.33 -10.93
CA THR A 89 -22.33 -4.68 -12.22
C THR A 89 -21.69 -3.29 -12.26
N VAL A 90 -20.85 -3.03 -13.25
CA VAL A 90 -20.20 -1.72 -13.48
C VAL A 90 -20.94 -0.92 -14.55
N GLN A 91 -21.11 0.38 -14.31
CA GLN A 91 -21.80 1.29 -15.22
C GLN A 91 -20.89 2.48 -15.57
N PRO A 92 -20.04 2.36 -16.60
CA PRO A 92 -19.28 3.49 -17.11
C PRO A 92 -20.21 4.55 -17.72
N ARG A 93 -19.81 5.81 -17.61
CA ARG A 93 -20.54 7.00 -18.07
C ARG A 93 -19.69 7.92 -18.96
N SER A 94 -18.37 7.76 -18.96
CA SER A 94 -17.43 8.51 -19.78
C SER A 94 -16.83 7.65 -20.90
N ALA A 95 -16.13 8.27 -21.85
CA ALA A 95 -15.45 7.56 -22.93
C ALA A 95 -14.30 6.65 -22.42
N TYR A 96 -13.66 7.02 -21.31
CA TYR A 96 -12.55 6.28 -20.71
C TYR A 96 -12.99 5.30 -19.63
N GLY A 97 -14.18 5.52 -19.03
CA GLY A 97 -14.78 4.67 -18.01
C GLY A 97 -14.71 3.17 -18.30
N PRO A 98 -15.07 2.69 -19.51
CA PRO A 98 -15.00 1.27 -19.86
C PRO A 98 -13.59 0.66 -19.78
N ARG A 99 -12.54 1.49 -19.75
CA ARG A 99 -11.13 1.08 -19.70
C ARG A 99 -10.46 1.28 -18.35
N HIS A 100 -11.17 1.87 -17.37
CA HIS A 100 -10.56 2.19 -16.08
C HIS A 100 -10.03 0.94 -15.37
N LEU A 101 -8.86 1.09 -14.74
CA LEU A 101 -8.41 0.21 -13.68
C LEU A 101 -8.71 0.92 -12.35
N LEU A 102 -9.53 0.30 -11.49
CA LEU A 102 -9.85 0.87 -10.18
C LEU A 102 -8.63 0.73 -9.27
N SER A 103 -8.06 1.83 -8.77
CA SER A 103 -6.77 1.84 -8.05
C SER A 103 -6.92 1.81 -6.54
N THR A 104 -8.03 2.31 -5.99
CA THR A 104 -8.33 2.32 -4.56
C THR A 104 -9.83 2.20 -4.30
N VAL A 105 -10.20 1.64 -3.16
CA VAL A 105 -11.59 1.45 -2.73
C VAL A 105 -11.74 1.63 -1.23
N ALA A 106 -12.84 2.27 -0.82
CA ALA A 106 -13.29 2.35 0.56
C ALA A 106 -14.79 2.06 0.65
N CYS A 107 -15.26 1.66 1.82
CA CYS A 107 -16.67 1.42 2.07
C CYS A 107 -17.10 1.96 3.44
N ARG A 108 -18.37 2.36 3.53
CA ARG A 108 -19.03 2.86 4.75
C ARG A 108 -20.50 2.49 4.73
N GLY A 109 -20.91 1.67 5.69
CA GLY A 109 -22.21 1.02 5.61
C GLY A 109 -22.31 0.24 4.30
N ASP A 110 -23.42 0.40 3.58
CA ASP A 110 -23.65 -0.25 2.30
C ASP A 110 -23.02 0.49 1.11
N THR A 111 -22.49 1.70 1.32
CA THR A 111 -21.89 2.51 0.26
C THR A 111 -20.43 2.10 0.02
N VAL A 112 -20.07 1.93 -1.25
CA VAL A 112 -18.71 1.70 -1.70
C VAL A 112 -18.31 2.80 -2.68
N VAL A 113 -17.12 3.36 -2.49
CA VAL A 113 -16.51 4.35 -3.38
C VAL A 113 -15.16 3.81 -3.85
N ALA A 114 -14.88 3.97 -5.14
CA ALA A 114 -13.59 3.65 -5.72
C ALA A 114 -13.11 4.80 -6.61
N VAL A 115 -11.81 4.83 -6.89
CA VAL A 115 -11.21 5.72 -7.89
C VAL A 115 -10.64 4.85 -9.00
N GLY A 116 -10.89 5.22 -10.25
CA GLY A 116 -10.39 4.51 -11.41
C GLY A 116 -9.86 5.46 -12.46
N SER A 117 -8.86 4.98 -13.21
CA SER A 117 -8.27 5.78 -14.28
C SER A 117 -7.86 4.94 -15.48
N ALA A 118 -7.77 5.58 -16.64
CA ALA A 118 -7.10 5.03 -17.82
C ALA A 118 -6.28 6.13 -18.52
N PRO A 119 -5.14 5.81 -19.15
CA PRO A 119 -4.41 6.74 -20.01
C PRO A 119 -5.29 7.22 -21.17
N GLY A 120 -5.24 8.51 -21.51
CA GLY A 120 -6.09 9.06 -22.57
C GLY A 120 -5.67 10.40 -23.16
N GLY A 121 -5.93 10.55 -24.48
CA GLY A 121 -5.59 11.74 -25.26
C GLY A 121 -4.15 11.69 -25.79
N VAL A 122 -3.73 12.74 -26.50
CA VAL A 122 -2.43 12.80 -27.20
C VAL A 122 -1.23 12.68 -26.25
N HIS A 123 -1.37 13.10 -24.99
CA HIS A 123 -0.30 13.04 -24.00
C HIS A 123 -0.37 11.82 -23.07
N GLY A 124 -1.38 10.95 -23.22
CA GLY A 124 -1.52 9.76 -22.37
C GLY A 124 -1.85 10.04 -20.90
N ASN A 125 -2.14 11.29 -20.52
CA ASN A 125 -2.49 11.66 -19.15
C ASN A 125 -3.68 10.83 -18.64
N LEU A 126 -3.65 10.50 -17.35
CA LEU A 126 -4.68 9.69 -16.73
C LEU A 126 -6.03 10.44 -16.72
N ARG A 127 -7.06 9.76 -17.18
CA ARG A 127 -8.46 10.18 -17.09
C ARG A 127 -9.05 9.50 -15.88
N THR A 128 -9.08 10.24 -14.77
CA THR A 128 -9.45 9.73 -13.46
C THR A 128 -10.87 10.16 -13.12
N ASN A 129 -11.69 9.20 -12.70
CA ASN A 129 -13.03 9.45 -12.17
C ASN A 129 -13.25 8.63 -10.90
N THR A 130 -14.19 9.10 -10.08
CA THR A 130 -14.73 8.33 -8.97
C THR A 130 -15.83 7.39 -9.45
N TRP A 131 -16.06 6.35 -8.66
CA TRP A 131 -17.09 5.36 -8.87
C TRP A 131 -17.80 5.15 -7.55
N ILE A 132 -19.13 5.11 -7.56
CA ILE A 132 -19.93 4.93 -6.35
C ILE A 132 -21.01 3.89 -6.58
N GLY A 133 -21.31 3.11 -5.55
CA GLY A 133 -22.39 2.14 -5.59
C GLY A 133 -22.79 1.71 -4.19
N THR A 134 -23.75 0.79 -4.14
CA THR A 134 -24.09 0.04 -2.93
C THR A 134 -23.91 -1.45 -3.19
N ALA A 135 -23.75 -2.27 -2.15
CA ALA A 135 -23.91 -3.72 -2.33
C ALA A 135 -25.40 -4.05 -2.63
N PRO A 136 -25.73 -4.93 -3.60
CA PRO A 136 -24.83 -5.69 -4.48
C PRO A 136 -24.45 -4.99 -5.80
N GLY A 137 -24.96 -3.79 -6.05
CA GLY A 137 -24.63 -2.96 -7.19
C GLY A 137 -25.80 -2.07 -7.63
N PRO A 138 -25.63 -1.33 -8.73
CA PRO A 138 -24.42 -1.23 -9.55
C PRO A 138 -23.33 -0.35 -8.91
N LEU A 139 -22.09 -0.48 -9.40
CA LEU A 139 -21.04 0.52 -9.24
C LEU A 139 -21.04 1.44 -10.47
N THR A 140 -21.40 2.70 -10.28
CA THR A 140 -21.58 3.68 -11.36
C THR A 140 -20.45 4.71 -11.37
N GLU A 141 -19.91 4.98 -12.56
CA GLU A 141 -18.92 6.04 -12.74
C GLU A 141 -19.55 7.41 -12.49
N VAL A 142 -18.82 8.28 -11.79
CA VAL A 142 -19.13 9.69 -11.60
C VAL A 142 -18.11 10.51 -12.40
N PRO A 143 -18.46 10.94 -13.63
CA PRO A 143 -17.57 11.77 -14.43
C PRO A 143 -17.17 13.04 -13.68
N SER A 144 -15.88 13.34 -13.69
CA SER A 144 -15.27 14.49 -13.06
C SER A 144 -14.69 15.45 -14.11
N ALA A 145 -14.60 16.73 -13.77
CA ALA A 145 -13.82 17.67 -14.56
C ALA A 145 -12.35 17.23 -14.59
N PHE A 146 -11.64 17.48 -15.69
CA PHE A 146 -10.27 17.00 -15.87
C PHE A 146 -9.34 17.53 -14.79
N GLU A 147 -9.52 18.79 -14.39
CA GLU A 147 -8.70 19.52 -13.43
C GLU A 147 -8.88 19.04 -11.99
N LEU A 148 -9.96 18.27 -11.70
CA LEU A 148 -10.21 17.79 -10.34
C LEU A 148 -9.09 16.86 -9.87
N PHE A 149 -8.78 15.83 -10.66
CA PHE A 149 -7.72 14.86 -10.35
C PHE A 149 -6.52 14.95 -11.28
N GLY A 150 -6.68 15.65 -12.40
CA GLY A 150 -5.67 15.85 -13.43
C GLY A 150 -5.35 17.34 -13.60
N GLY A 151 -5.19 17.75 -14.86
CA GLY A 151 -4.78 19.10 -15.22
C GLY A 151 -3.26 19.28 -15.28
N PRO A 152 -2.79 20.53 -15.51
CA PRO A 152 -1.36 20.86 -15.57
C PRO A 152 -0.60 20.57 -14.27
N GLU A 153 -1.29 20.61 -13.13
CA GLU A 153 -0.74 20.40 -11.79
C GLU A 153 -0.83 18.92 -11.34
N GLN A 154 -1.15 18.00 -12.25
CA GLN A 154 -1.34 16.60 -11.93
C GLN A 154 -0.02 15.93 -11.51
N ILE A 155 -0.02 15.30 -10.33
CA ILE A 155 1.03 14.34 -9.93
C ILE A 155 0.41 12.97 -9.70
N GLY A 156 -0.52 12.84 -8.75
CA GLY A 156 -1.14 11.53 -8.50
C GLY A 156 -2.29 11.55 -7.50
N VAL A 157 -3.17 10.57 -7.67
CA VAL A 157 -4.20 10.21 -6.69
C VAL A 157 -3.80 8.92 -5.98
N GLY A 158 -3.90 8.94 -4.66
CA GLY A 158 -3.44 7.90 -3.76
C GLY A 158 -4.58 7.16 -3.07
N PRO A 159 -4.41 6.73 -1.81
CA PRO A 159 -5.40 5.91 -1.11
C PRO A 159 -6.68 6.69 -0.75
N LEU A 160 -7.81 5.98 -0.78
CA LEU A 160 -9.13 6.45 -0.38
C LEU A 160 -9.53 5.83 0.96
N VAL A 161 -10.07 6.64 1.87
CA VAL A 161 -10.65 6.17 3.13
C VAL A 161 -12.03 6.75 3.38
N ALA A 162 -12.84 6.01 4.13
CA ALA A 162 -14.15 6.46 4.58
C ALA A 162 -14.11 6.79 6.08
N GLY A 163 -14.42 8.04 6.43
CA GLY A 163 -14.59 8.50 7.80
C GLY A 163 -16.06 8.61 8.22
N THR A 164 -16.28 9.04 9.46
CA THR A 164 -17.63 9.30 9.99
C THR A 164 -18.34 10.38 9.18
N ASP A 165 -17.61 11.42 8.78
CA ASP A 165 -18.19 12.63 8.19
C ASP A 165 -18.05 12.69 6.66
N GLY A 166 -17.40 11.70 6.06
CA GLY A 166 -17.23 11.66 4.61
C GLY A 166 -16.17 10.69 4.13
N TRP A 167 -15.55 11.07 3.02
CA TRP A 167 -14.53 10.35 2.28
C TRP A 167 -13.33 11.26 2.09
N LEU A 168 -12.14 10.69 2.19
CA LEU A 168 -10.89 11.38 1.96
C LEU A 168 -10.02 10.58 0.99
N LEU A 169 -9.58 11.23 -0.08
CA LEU A 169 -8.55 10.74 -0.97
C LEU A 169 -7.26 11.51 -0.68
N GLY A 170 -6.14 10.82 -0.49
CA GLY A 170 -4.82 11.44 -0.45
C GLY A 170 -4.15 11.44 -1.82
N GLY A 171 -3.13 12.28 -2.03
CA GLY A 171 -2.32 12.27 -3.25
C GLY A 171 -1.36 13.46 -3.30
N ALA A 172 -1.02 13.88 -4.51
CA ALA A 172 -0.10 14.98 -4.75
C ALA A 172 -0.50 15.79 -5.98
N ARG A 173 -0.15 17.08 -5.94
CA ARG A 173 -0.28 18.04 -7.05
C ARG A 173 0.92 18.98 -7.06
N THR A 174 1.14 19.67 -8.17
CA THR A 174 1.98 20.87 -8.13
C THR A 174 1.26 21.92 -7.27
N ASP A 175 1.91 22.38 -6.21
CA ASP A 175 1.32 23.30 -5.25
C ASP A 175 1.50 24.78 -5.66
N ALA A 176 1.04 25.70 -4.79
CA ALA A 176 1.12 27.14 -5.03
C ALA A 176 2.55 27.69 -5.16
N ASN A 177 3.55 26.95 -4.69
CA ASN A 177 4.97 27.30 -4.80
C ASN A 177 5.62 26.75 -6.08
N GLY A 178 4.85 26.01 -6.90
CA GLY A 178 5.34 25.38 -8.12
C GLY A 178 6.14 24.09 -7.85
N GLU A 179 6.05 23.55 -6.65
CA GLU A 179 6.73 22.32 -6.23
C GLU A 179 5.75 21.15 -6.14
N ALA A 180 6.26 19.91 -6.10
CA ALA A 180 5.40 18.78 -5.77
C ALA A 180 4.95 18.92 -4.31
N GLY A 181 3.64 18.92 -4.06
CA GLY A 181 3.07 19.04 -2.72
C GLY A 181 1.98 18.01 -2.44
N ALA A 182 1.74 17.76 -1.16
CA ALA A 182 0.65 16.91 -0.72
C ALA A 182 -0.69 17.55 -1.07
N ALA A 183 -1.64 16.74 -1.53
CA ALA A 183 -2.99 17.19 -1.81
C ALA A 183 -4.00 16.17 -1.27
N VAL A 184 -5.18 16.65 -0.90
CA VAL A 184 -6.30 15.77 -0.55
C VAL A 184 -7.57 16.18 -1.26
N TRP A 185 -8.49 15.23 -1.41
CA TRP A 185 -9.83 15.50 -1.88
C TRP A 185 -10.83 15.00 -0.85
N THR A 186 -11.80 15.85 -0.51
CA THR A 186 -12.84 15.53 0.46
C THR A 186 -14.20 15.40 -0.20
N SER A 187 -15.03 14.48 0.30
CA SER A 187 -16.42 14.38 -0.12
C SER A 187 -17.29 13.98 1.06
N VAL A 188 -18.48 14.58 1.19
CA VAL A 188 -19.47 14.16 2.20
C VAL A 188 -20.30 12.96 1.73
N ASP A 189 -20.52 12.87 0.41
CA ASP A 189 -21.44 11.93 -0.23
C ASP A 189 -20.73 10.83 -1.04
N GLY A 190 -19.44 10.96 -1.30
CA GLY A 190 -18.66 10.03 -2.12
C GLY A 190 -18.87 10.24 -3.63
N VAL A 191 -19.65 11.24 -4.00
CA VAL A 191 -19.96 11.60 -5.40
C VAL A 191 -19.17 12.84 -5.77
N ARG A 192 -19.31 13.92 -5.01
CA ARG A 192 -18.68 15.21 -5.28
C ARG A 192 -17.47 15.39 -4.40
N PHE A 193 -16.29 15.22 -5.00
CA PHE A 193 -15.03 15.50 -4.34
C PHE A 193 -14.63 16.96 -4.56
N GLY A 194 -14.20 17.62 -3.50
CA GLY A 194 -13.57 18.94 -3.53
C GLY A 194 -12.08 18.82 -3.24
N LEU A 195 -11.27 19.49 -4.05
CA LEU A 195 -9.82 19.55 -3.91
C LEU A 195 -9.40 20.47 -2.75
N VAL A 196 -8.39 20.03 -2.00
CA VAL A 196 -7.71 20.78 -0.93
C VAL A 196 -6.21 20.61 -1.14
N ASP A 197 -5.60 21.57 -1.80
CA ASP A 197 -4.17 21.64 -2.12
C ASP A 197 -3.53 23.00 -1.76
N ALA A 198 -4.32 23.96 -1.31
CA ALA A 198 -3.87 25.28 -0.85
C ALA A 198 -3.84 25.43 0.68
N ASP A 199 -3.87 24.31 1.42
CA ASP A 199 -3.67 24.34 2.88
C ASP A 199 -2.16 24.44 3.17
N PRO A 200 -1.68 25.47 3.90
CA PRO A 200 -0.24 25.66 4.11
C PRO A 200 0.47 24.50 4.82
N ALA A 201 -0.24 23.66 5.56
CA ALA A 201 0.36 22.47 6.16
C ALA A 201 0.60 21.36 5.12
N LEU A 202 -0.20 21.31 4.06
CA LEU A 202 -0.04 20.36 2.96
C LEU A 202 0.96 20.82 1.91
N GLU A 203 1.12 22.12 1.68
CA GLU A 203 2.06 22.66 0.68
C GLU A 203 3.53 22.38 1.03
N SER A 204 4.38 22.30 0.02
CA SER A 204 5.83 22.35 0.17
C SER A 204 6.27 23.74 0.61
N ASP A 205 7.40 23.83 1.30
CA ASP A 205 7.90 25.09 1.82
C ASP A 205 9.44 25.15 1.75
N ALA A 206 10.03 26.25 2.24
CA ALA A 206 11.48 26.45 2.21
C ALA A 206 12.31 25.34 2.91
N THR A 207 11.67 24.47 3.69
CA THR A 207 12.32 23.31 4.34
C THR A 207 12.35 22.07 3.43
N GLY A 208 11.41 21.92 2.49
CA GLY A 208 11.37 20.79 1.55
C GLY A 208 10.00 20.48 0.95
N GLU A 209 10.00 19.49 0.07
CA GLU A 209 8.81 19.00 -0.63
C GLU A 209 7.98 18.09 0.27
N SER A 210 6.67 18.26 0.26
CA SER A 210 5.72 17.46 1.02
C SER A 210 5.21 16.28 0.19
N VAL A 211 5.33 15.07 0.72
CA VAL A 211 4.92 13.84 0.04
C VAL A 211 3.94 13.09 0.92
N LEU A 212 2.70 12.93 0.44
CA LEU A 212 1.67 12.13 1.10
C LEU A 212 1.62 10.73 0.48
N THR A 213 1.78 9.72 1.33
CA THR A 213 1.82 8.30 0.93
C THR A 213 0.57 7.54 1.39
N GLY A 214 0.08 7.83 2.59
CA GLY A 214 -1.03 7.10 3.22
C GLY A 214 -2.07 8.00 3.88
N VAL A 215 -3.28 7.48 4.05
CA VAL A 215 -4.36 8.12 4.82
C VAL A 215 -5.10 7.09 5.66
N ALA A 216 -5.65 7.53 6.79
CA ALA A 216 -6.56 6.77 7.63
C ALA A 216 -7.68 7.66 8.18
N ALA A 217 -8.89 7.12 8.20
CA ALA A 217 -9.95 7.65 9.04
C ALA A 217 -9.72 7.22 10.50
N VAL A 218 -9.88 8.15 11.42
CA VAL A 218 -9.72 7.94 12.87
C VAL A 218 -10.92 8.53 13.61
N PRO A 219 -11.17 8.14 14.87
CA PRO A 219 -12.16 8.84 15.68
C PRO A 219 -11.84 10.35 15.72
N GLY A 220 -12.81 11.17 15.29
CA GLY A 220 -12.68 12.63 15.27
C GLY A 220 -11.97 13.22 14.05
N GLY A 221 -11.74 12.46 12.97
CA GLY A 221 -11.30 13.01 11.69
C GLY A 221 -10.41 12.08 10.88
N TYR A 222 -9.32 12.64 10.36
CA TYR A 222 -8.40 11.99 9.45
C TYR A 222 -6.94 12.19 9.87
N VAL A 223 -6.12 11.22 9.49
CA VAL A 223 -4.67 11.28 9.56
C VAL A 223 -4.12 10.99 8.17
N ALA A 224 -3.19 11.81 7.70
CA ALA A 224 -2.39 11.55 6.53
C ALA A 224 -0.93 11.34 6.95
N VAL A 225 -0.21 10.53 6.20
CA VAL A 225 1.17 10.16 6.48
C VAL A 225 2.02 10.17 5.22
N GLY A 226 3.30 10.42 5.41
CA GLY A 226 4.29 10.39 4.35
C GLY A 226 5.62 10.96 4.83
N SER A 227 6.18 11.87 4.03
CA SER A 227 7.47 12.48 4.33
C SER A 227 7.59 13.92 3.86
N LEU A 228 8.61 14.59 4.39
CA LEU A 228 9.20 15.81 3.86
C LEU A 228 10.52 15.44 3.18
N VAL A 229 10.71 15.82 1.92
CA VAL A 229 11.97 15.68 1.17
C VAL A 229 12.77 16.96 1.36
N PRO A 230 13.83 16.98 2.19
CA PRO A 230 14.50 18.23 2.54
C PRO A 230 15.22 18.85 1.34
N ALA A 231 15.01 20.15 1.11
CA ALA A 231 15.58 20.86 -0.04
C ALA A 231 17.13 20.76 -0.14
N ARG A 232 17.80 20.67 1.01
CA ARG A 232 19.28 20.56 1.10
C ARG A 232 19.80 19.13 1.12
N ASN A 233 18.94 18.13 1.33
CA ASN A 233 19.34 16.72 1.39
C ASN A 233 18.18 15.80 0.96
N PRO A 234 17.86 15.73 -0.35
CA PRO A 234 16.69 15.01 -0.84
C PRO A 234 16.72 13.50 -0.61
N VAL A 235 17.89 12.91 -0.31
CA VAL A 235 18.05 11.47 -0.06
C VAL A 235 17.75 11.06 1.38
N ALA A 236 17.53 12.01 2.29
CA ALA A 236 17.21 11.76 3.69
C ALA A 236 15.83 12.32 4.02
N ARG A 237 14.79 11.67 3.49
CA ARG A 237 13.40 12.06 3.76
C ARG A 237 13.14 12.04 5.26
N GLN A 238 12.31 12.96 5.72
CA GLN A 238 11.91 13.06 7.12
C GLN A 238 10.46 12.59 7.25
N PRO A 239 10.13 11.72 8.21
CA PRO A 239 8.78 11.20 8.33
C PRO A 239 7.84 12.33 8.75
N LEU A 240 6.67 12.40 8.11
CA LEU A 240 5.71 13.46 8.32
C LEU A 240 4.31 12.87 8.51
N VAL A 241 3.57 13.46 9.45
CA VAL A 241 2.18 13.14 9.74
C VAL A 241 1.38 14.43 9.69
N TRP A 242 0.21 14.39 9.07
CA TRP A 242 -0.78 15.46 9.15
C TRP A 242 -2.03 14.97 9.84
N ARG A 243 -2.70 15.86 10.58
CA ARG A 243 -4.02 15.61 11.16
C ARG A 243 -5.02 16.65 10.71
N SER A 244 -6.26 16.21 10.58
CA SER A 244 -7.40 17.08 10.31
C SER A 244 -8.65 16.52 10.97
N THR A 245 -9.51 17.40 11.48
CA THR A 245 -10.83 17.00 11.99
C THR A 245 -11.89 16.92 10.87
N ASP A 246 -11.67 17.60 9.75
CA ASP A 246 -12.65 17.78 8.68
C ASP A 246 -12.14 17.42 7.28
N GLY A 247 -10.85 17.08 7.16
CA GLY A 247 -10.16 16.81 5.90
C GLY A 247 -9.83 18.07 5.08
N ARG A 248 -10.16 19.26 5.58
CA ARG A 248 -9.99 20.55 4.87
C ARG A 248 -8.93 21.44 5.47
N ARG A 249 -8.77 21.39 6.79
CA ARG A 249 -7.70 22.10 7.49
C ARG A 249 -6.74 21.12 8.12
N TRP A 250 -5.47 21.27 7.85
CA TRP A 250 -4.46 20.30 8.26
C TRP A 250 -3.43 20.93 9.20
N THR A 251 -2.85 20.09 10.05
CA THR A 251 -1.72 20.44 10.90
C THR A 251 -0.67 19.36 10.82
N ARG A 252 0.59 19.75 10.62
CA ARG A 252 1.74 18.84 10.72
C ARG A 252 1.98 18.44 12.17
N GLU A 253 2.24 17.16 12.41
CA GLU A 253 2.71 16.64 13.69
C GLU A 253 4.19 16.25 13.59
N VAL A 254 4.93 16.50 14.67
CA VAL A 254 6.35 16.09 14.76
C VAL A 254 6.43 14.58 14.93
N VAL A 255 7.17 13.94 14.03
CA VAL A 255 7.46 12.50 14.09
C VAL A 255 8.94 12.29 14.45
N PRO A 256 9.27 11.56 15.53
CA PRO A 256 10.66 11.33 15.90
C PRO A 256 11.43 10.53 14.83
N HIS A 257 12.58 11.05 14.41
CA HIS A 257 13.49 10.41 13.45
C HIS A 257 14.97 10.60 13.86
N THR A 258 15.89 9.90 13.19
CA THR A 258 17.33 9.90 13.49
C THR A 258 18.18 10.66 12.48
N GLY A 259 17.54 11.32 11.51
CA GLY A 259 18.22 11.92 10.35
C GLY A 259 18.57 10.94 9.23
N GLU A 260 18.33 9.64 9.42
CA GLU A 260 18.30 8.67 8.31
C GLU A 260 17.04 8.87 7.45
N ASP A 261 17.07 8.42 6.18
CA ASP A 261 15.88 8.39 5.32
C ASP A 261 14.71 7.71 6.03
N ALA A 262 13.56 8.37 6.08
CA ALA A 262 12.37 7.79 6.66
C ALA A 262 11.10 8.37 6.03
N ASP A 263 10.13 7.48 5.87
CA ASP A 263 8.81 7.75 5.29
C ASP A 263 7.77 6.95 6.05
N VAL A 264 6.61 7.54 6.27
CA VAL A 264 5.49 6.88 6.94
C VAL A 264 4.44 6.55 5.89
N GLU A 265 4.27 5.27 5.60
CA GLU A 265 3.56 4.82 4.40
C GLU A 265 2.17 4.28 4.71
N ALA A 266 1.97 3.76 5.92
CA ALA A 266 0.69 3.26 6.39
C ALA A 266 0.43 3.64 7.84
N VAL A 267 -0.83 3.89 8.19
CA VAL A 267 -1.27 4.20 9.55
C VAL A 267 -2.66 3.62 9.80
N LEU A 268 -2.94 3.20 11.04
CA LEU A 268 -4.29 2.85 11.47
C LEU A 268 -4.53 3.10 12.96
N PRO A 269 -5.81 3.13 13.40
CA PRO A 269 -6.16 2.99 14.81
C PRO A 269 -5.66 1.67 15.40
N TYR A 270 -4.82 1.73 16.42
CA TYR A 270 -4.26 0.56 17.09
C TYR A 270 -4.33 0.72 18.61
N ARG A 271 -5.07 -0.17 19.27
CA ARG A 271 -5.34 -0.10 20.71
C ARG A 271 -5.93 1.28 21.07
N SER A 272 -5.34 2.02 22.01
CA SER A 272 -5.78 3.35 22.41
C SER A 272 -5.16 4.50 21.60
N GLY A 273 -4.40 4.20 20.55
CA GLY A 273 -3.63 5.17 19.79
C GLY A 273 -3.59 4.87 18.30
N LEU A 274 -2.49 5.28 17.66
CA LEU A 274 -2.22 4.96 16.26
C LEU A 274 -0.94 4.15 16.14
N LEU A 275 -0.92 3.21 15.20
CA LEU A 275 0.28 2.54 14.73
C LEU A 275 0.54 3.01 13.29
N ALA A 276 1.75 3.47 13.04
CA ALA A 276 2.22 3.80 11.70
C ALA A 276 3.50 3.04 11.36
N LEU A 277 3.64 2.68 10.08
CA LEU A 277 4.75 1.91 9.54
C LEU A 277 5.26 2.55 8.25
N GLY A 278 6.52 2.28 7.93
CA GLY A 278 7.12 2.71 6.67
C GLY A 278 8.62 2.49 6.66
N VAL A 279 9.33 3.12 5.73
CA VAL A 279 10.79 3.01 5.61
C VAL A 279 11.48 3.79 6.72
N GLN A 280 12.54 3.19 7.27
CA GLN A 280 13.48 3.84 8.18
C GLN A 280 14.89 3.32 7.94
N GLY A 281 15.71 4.11 7.24
CA GLY A 281 17.04 3.78 6.75
C GLY A 281 16.99 2.52 5.89
N ASN A 282 17.76 1.50 6.28
CA ASN A 282 17.80 0.21 5.57
C ASN A 282 16.81 -0.84 6.13
N ARG A 283 15.77 -0.42 6.86
CA ARG A 283 14.76 -1.30 7.47
C ARG A 283 13.37 -0.68 7.36
N PHE A 284 12.33 -1.44 7.68
CA PHE A 284 11.06 -0.82 8.06
C PHE A 284 11.11 -0.31 9.50
N GLY A 285 10.40 0.77 9.78
CA GLY A 285 10.24 1.40 11.08
C GLY A 285 8.80 1.34 11.57
N THR A 286 8.63 1.48 12.88
CA THR A 286 7.33 1.63 13.54
C THR A 286 7.29 2.95 14.30
N TRP A 287 6.12 3.60 14.30
CA TRP A 287 5.83 4.76 15.12
C TRP A 287 4.48 4.56 15.81
N LEU A 288 4.42 4.94 17.09
CA LEU A 288 3.23 4.83 17.91
C LEU A 288 2.80 6.22 18.37
N ARG A 289 1.54 6.57 18.15
CA ARG A 289 0.94 7.79 18.69
C ARG A 289 0.17 7.45 19.97
N VAL A 290 0.66 7.89 21.12
CA VAL A 290 0.05 7.67 22.44
C VAL A 290 -0.08 9.02 23.15
N ALA A 291 -1.26 9.32 23.68
CA ALA A 291 -1.54 10.59 24.37
C ALA A 291 -1.07 11.82 23.55
N ASP A 292 -1.49 11.85 22.28
CA ASP A 292 -1.19 12.92 21.32
C ASP A 292 0.29 13.18 21.02
N ARG A 293 1.15 12.17 21.24
CA ARG A 293 2.57 12.26 20.88
C ARG A 293 3.03 11.04 20.12
N TRP A 294 3.76 11.27 19.04
CA TRP A 294 4.47 10.22 18.33
C TRP A 294 5.72 9.80 19.09
N ARG A 295 5.94 8.49 19.12
CA ARG A 295 7.15 7.85 19.63
C ARG A 295 7.67 6.92 18.56
N ARG A 296 8.98 6.95 18.34
CA ARG A 296 9.65 5.93 17.54
C ARG A 296 9.54 4.59 18.27
N GLY A 297 9.12 3.56 17.56
CA GLY A 297 9.16 2.18 18.01
C GLY A 297 10.46 1.49 17.59
N ILE A 298 10.32 0.25 17.17
CA ILE A 298 11.40 -0.63 16.68
C ILE A 298 11.54 -0.55 15.16
N ARG A 299 12.71 -1.01 14.68
CA ARG A 299 12.95 -1.31 13.26
C ARG A 299 12.86 -2.82 13.03
N PHE A 300 12.21 -3.24 11.96
CA PHE A 300 12.04 -4.66 11.60
C PHE A 300 12.28 -4.85 10.10
N ALA A 301 12.70 -6.07 9.73
CA ALA A 301 13.04 -6.51 8.37
C ALA A 301 14.04 -5.61 7.61
N ALA A 302 15.10 -6.20 7.07
CA ALA A 302 16.04 -5.46 6.24
C ALA A 302 15.44 -5.17 4.86
N LEU A 303 15.64 -3.95 4.36
CA LEU A 303 15.39 -3.59 2.97
C LEU A 303 16.54 -4.08 2.10
N ALA A 304 16.25 -4.47 0.88
CA ALA A 304 17.19 -5.07 -0.05
C ALA A 304 16.80 -4.78 -1.50
N GLY A 305 17.70 -5.05 -2.44
CA GLY A 305 17.41 -4.89 -3.87
C GLY A 305 17.36 -3.45 -4.34
N THR A 306 16.89 -3.26 -5.57
CA THR A 306 16.89 -1.97 -6.28
C THR A 306 15.50 -1.44 -6.57
N ASN A 307 14.43 -2.21 -6.32
CA ASN A 307 13.07 -1.70 -6.43
C ASN A 307 12.68 -0.92 -5.17
N LEU A 308 11.65 -0.08 -5.29
CA LEU A 308 11.14 0.72 -4.19
C LEU A 308 10.65 -0.18 -3.03
N PRO A 309 11.26 -0.11 -1.84
CA PRO A 309 10.69 -0.70 -0.64
C PRO A 309 9.46 0.10 -0.20
N GLN A 310 8.42 -0.59 0.27
CA GLN A 310 7.17 0.06 0.68
C GLN A 310 6.27 -0.87 1.50
N ILE A 311 5.51 -0.30 2.43
CA ILE A 311 4.36 -0.93 3.08
C ILE A 311 3.11 -0.66 2.25
N THR A 312 2.42 -1.72 1.83
CA THR A 312 1.26 -1.63 0.93
C THR A 312 -0.06 -2.04 1.57
N GLY A 313 -0.03 -2.55 2.80
CA GLY A 313 -1.23 -2.83 3.57
C GLY A 313 -0.91 -3.06 5.04
N LEU A 314 -1.75 -2.55 5.92
CA LEU A 314 -1.64 -2.65 7.37
C LEU A 314 -3.05 -2.84 7.94
N VAL A 315 -3.25 -3.87 8.75
CA VAL A 315 -4.52 -4.16 9.42
C VAL A 315 -4.29 -4.58 10.86
N ALA A 316 -5.31 -4.41 11.71
CA ALA A 316 -5.30 -4.89 13.09
C ALA A 316 -6.49 -5.81 13.34
N ILE A 317 -6.22 -7.00 13.89
CA ILE A 317 -7.24 -8.01 14.25
C ILE A 317 -7.00 -8.44 15.68
N GLY A 318 -7.98 -8.25 16.56
CA GLY A 318 -7.90 -8.68 17.96
C GLY A 318 -6.67 -8.12 18.70
N GLY A 319 -6.25 -6.89 18.39
CA GLY A 319 -5.05 -6.27 18.98
C GLY A 319 -3.72 -6.73 18.37
N THR A 320 -3.73 -7.64 17.40
CA THR A 320 -2.55 -8.04 16.62
C THR A 320 -2.50 -7.25 15.31
N ALA A 321 -1.37 -6.63 15.01
CA ALA A 321 -1.11 -5.97 13.73
C ALA A 321 -0.55 -6.96 12.70
N TYR A 322 -0.97 -6.79 11.45
CA TYR A 322 -0.46 -7.51 10.28
C TYR A 322 -0.13 -6.51 9.19
N THR A 323 1.01 -6.68 8.52
CA THR A 323 1.43 -5.77 7.45
C THR A 323 2.00 -6.54 6.29
N VAL A 324 1.71 -6.07 5.07
CA VAL A 324 2.31 -6.57 3.83
C VAL A 324 3.08 -5.42 3.17
N GLY A 325 4.21 -5.75 2.55
CA GLY A 325 5.06 -4.76 1.90
C GLY A 325 6.19 -5.40 1.09
N SER A 326 6.79 -4.61 0.20
CA SER A 326 7.95 -4.98 -0.61
C SER A 326 9.22 -4.57 0.11
N ASP A 327 10.16 -5.50 0.32
CA ASP A 327 11.50 -5.18 0.84
C ASP A 327 12.43 -4.58 -0.23
N GLY A 328 11.96 -4.40 -1.47
CA GLY A 328 12.73 -3.97 -2.65
C GLY A 328 13.22 -5.13 -3.54
N THR A 329 13.07 -6.38 -3.07
CA THR A 329 13.25 -7.61 -3.87
C THR A 329 11.95 -8.38 -4.07
N ARG A 330 11.10 -8.47 -3.04
CA ARG A 330 9.84 -9.21 -3.05
C ARG A 330 8.86 -8.69 -1.99
N PHE A 331 7.59 -9.01 -2.15
CA PHE A 331 6.58 -8.80 -1.13
C PHE A 331 6.67 -9.86 -0.03
N ARG A 332 6.45 -9.42 1.20
CA ARG A 332 6.45 -10.24 2.41
C ARG A 332 5.33 -9.79 3.34
N LEU A 333 5.00 -10.66 4.28
CA LEU A 333 3.98 -10.46 5.29
C LEU A 333 4.62 -10.55 6.67
N TRP A 334 4.22 -9.68 7.58
CA TRP A 334 4.64 -9.74 8.97
C TRP A 334 3.46 -9.58 9.93
N ARG A 335 3.65 -10.11 11.13
CA ARG A 335 2.71 -10.01 12.26
C ARG A 335 3.41 -9.42 13.46
N SER A 336 2.68 -8.62 14.22
CA SER A 336 3.09 -8.17 15.54
C SER A 336 1.94 -8.16 16.55
N PRO A 337 2.03 -8.90 17.68
CA PRO A 337 1.01 -8.86 18.72
C PRO A 337 1.04 -7.56 19.54
N ASP A 338 2.16 -6.82 19.51
CA ASP A 338 2.46 -5.72 20.43
C ASP A 338 2.98 -4.44 19.74
N ALA A 339 3.18 -4.47 18.42
CA ALA A 339 3.89 -3.47 17.61
C ALA A 339 5.40 -3.33 17.89
N TYR A 340 5.97 -4.14 18.78
CA TYR A 340 7.40 -4.15 19.15
C TYR A 340 8.14 -5.39 18.67
N THR A 341 7.42 -6.50 18.50
CA THR A 341 7.95 -7.78 18.04
C THR A 341 7.31 -8.13 16.72
N TRP A 342 8.10 -8.11 15.64
CA TRP A 342 7.62 -8.44 14.30
C TRP A 342 8.19 -9.77 13.84
N THR A 343 7.29 -10.66 13.43
CA THR A 343 7.64 -11.97 12.90
C THR A 343 7.19 -12.05 11.45
N GLU A 344 8.10 -12.43 10.56
CA GLU A 344 7.76 -12.71 9.16
C GLU A 344 6.87 -13.95 9.09
N LEU A 345 5.82 -13.86 8.29
CA LEU A 345 4.89 -14.94 8.00
C LEU A 345 5.05 -15.42 6.56
N SER A 346 4.68 -16.68 6.30
CA SER A 346 4.66 -17.17 4.93
C SER A 346 3.57 -16.48 4.09
N MET A 347 3.97 -16.03 2.90
CA MET A 347 3.06 -15.62 1.83
C MET A 347 2.51 -16.88 1.14
N PRO A 348 1.25 -16.86 0.66
CA PRO A 348 0.68 -18.01 -0.07
C PRO A 348 1.34 -18.22 -1.44
N VAL A 349 1.88 -17.14 -2.02
CA VAL A 349 2.54 -17.14 -3.32
C VAL A 349 3.72 -16.15 -3.28
N PRO A 350 4.89 -16.48 -3.85
CA PRO A 350 5.97 -15.52 -3.99
C PRO A 350 5.58 -14.41 -4.97
N VAL A 351 5.83 -13.15 -4.61
CA VAL A 351 5.59 -11.99 -5.48
C VAL A 351 6.85 -11.12 -5.49
N SER A 352 7.46 -10.96 -6.66
CA SER A 352 8.64 -10.10 -6.83
C SER A 352 8.28 -8.62 -6.67
N ALA A 353 9.24 -7.84 -6.21
CA ALA A 353 9.13 -6.39 -6.21
C ALA A 353 9.33 -5.86 -7.65
N GLY A 354 8.68 -4.75 -7.96
CA GLY A 354 8.75 -4.11 -9.28
C GLY A 354 7.78 -4.70 -10.33
N GLY A 355 7.74 -4.05 -11.49
CA GLY A 355 6.83 -4.42 -12.58
C GLY A 355 5.36 -4.35 -12.16
N LEU A 356 4.63 -5.45 -12.37
CA LEU A 356 3.21 -5.57 -12.02
C LEU A 356 2.96 -6.21 -10.64
N GLY A 357 4.02 -6.49 -9.87
CA GLY A 357 3.92 -7.11 -8.55
C GLY A 357 3.08 -6.26 -7.59
N THR A 358 2.06 -6.86 -6.98
CA THR A 358 1.15 -6.21 -6.03
C THR A 358 0.80 -7.13 -4.88
N ALA A 359 0.68 -6.57 -3.69
CA ALA A 359 0.05 -7.21 -2.55
C ALA A 359 -0.74 -6.21 -1.70
N ARG A 360 -1.97 -6.55 -1.33
CA ARG A 360 -2.90 -5.72 -0.53
C ARG A 360 -3.56 -6.56 0.55
N LEU A 361 -3.70 -5.98 1.74
CA LEU A 361 -4.18 -6.67 2.93
C LEU A 361 -5.41 -5.97 3.50
N ALA A 362 -6.45 -6.75 3.79
CA ALA A 362 -7.65 -6.29 4.48
C ALA A 362 -8.04 -7.28 5.60
N ALA A 363 -8.93 -6.85 6.50
CA ALA A 363 -9.46 -7.68 7.57
C ALA A 363 -10.97 -7.79 7.47
N LEU A 364 -11.51 -9.01 7.36
CA LEU A 364 -12.96 -9.25 7.32
C LEU A 364 -13.34 -10.27 8.40
N ASP A 365 -14.22 -9.88 9.32
CA ASP A 365 -14.72 -10.73 10.42
C ASP A 365 -13.61 -11.48 11.17
N GLY A 366 -12.54 -10.77 11.52
CA GLY A 366 -11.40 -11.32 12.25
C GLY A 366 -10.48 -12.23 11.42
N ARG A 367 -10.60 -12.20 10.08
CA ARG A 367 -9.75 -12.97 9.15
C ARG A 367 -8.95 -12.05 8.26
N LEU A 368 -7.84 -12.57 7.75
CA LEU A 368 -7.01 -11.89 6.77
C LEU A 368 -7.53 -12.18 5.36
N LEU A 369 -7.63 -11.12 4.56
CA LEU A 369 -7.81 -11.17 3.12
C LEU A 369 -6.56 -10.57 2.46
N LEU A 370 -5.96 -11.31 1.53
CA LEU A 370 -4.76 -10.90 0.82
C LEU A 370 -4.98 -11.03 -0.68
N ALA A 371 -4.93 -9.92 -1.42
CA ALA A 371 -4.66 -9.98 -2.86
C ALA A 371 -3.16 -9.98 -3.05
N ALA A 372 -2.65 -10.91 -3.84
CA ALA A 372 -1.24 -10.99 -4.17
C ALA A 372 -1.06 -11.50 -5.60
N GLY A 373 -0.18 -10.90 -6.38
CA GLY A 373 0.12 -11.36 -7.74
C GLY A 373 0.94 -10.39 -8.57
N GLY A 374 0.95 -10.62 -9.89
CA GLY A 374 1.64 -9.82 -10.90
C GLY A 374 0.68 -9.34 -11.99
N ALA A 375 0.87 -9.79 -13.24
CA ALA A 375 -0.03 -9.52 -14.37
C ALA A 375 -1.48 -10.06 -14.21
N GLY A 376 -1.75 -10.71 -13.08
CA GLY A 376 -3.07 -11.01 -12.52
C GLY A 376 -2.91 -11.20 -11.01
N SER A 377 -4.00 -11.00 -10.26
CA SER A 377 -4.00 -11.13 -8.81
C SER A 377 -4.81 -12.35 -8.39
N LEU A 378 -4.26 -13.12 -7.45
CA LEU A 378 -5.00 -14.14 -6.73
C LEU A 378 -5.47 -13.57 -5.40
N LEU A 379 -6.62 -14.04 -4.93
CA LEU A 379 -7.15 -13.66 -3.64
C LEU A 379 -7.01 -14.83 -2.68
N TRP A 380 -6.62 -14.53 -1.45
CA TRP A 380 -6.37 -15.51 -0.41
C TRP A 380 -7.08 -15.11 0.87
N TRP A 381 -7.55 -16.10 1.61
CA TRP A 381 -8.11 -15.89 2.94
C TRP A 381 -7.48 -16.85 3.96
N ALA A 382 -7.33 -16.37 5.19
CA ALA A 382 -6.85 -17.18 6.31
C ALA A 382 -7.40 -16.68 7.65
N ALA A 383 -7.46 -17.58 8.64
CA ALA A 383 -7.72 -17.17 10.02
C ALA A 383 -6.56 -16.30 10.55
N ALA A 384 -6.88 -15.27 11.33
CA ALA A 384 -5.88 -14.57 12.11
C ALA A 384 -5.46 -15.45 13.30
N GLY A 385 -4.15 -15.66 13.51
CA GLY A 385 -3.63 -16.35 14.68
C GLY A 385 -3.09 -17.77 14.47
N GLY A 386 -2.54 -18.07 13.29
CA GLY A 386 -1.68 -19.24 13.08
C GLY A 386 -0.27 -19.06 13.63
#